data_AF-A0A7S3F5Q8-F1
#
_entry.id   AF-A0A7S3F5Q8-F1
#
_cell.length_a   1.000
_cell.length_b   1.000
_cell.length_c   1.000
_cell.angle_alpha   90.00
_cell.angle_beta   90.00
_cell.angle_gamma   90.00
#
_symmetry.space_group_name_H-M   'P 1'
#
loop_
_entity.id
_entity.type
_entity.pdbx_description
1 polymer ?
#
loop_
_entity_poly.entity_id
_entity_poly.type
_entity_poly.pdbx_seq_one_letter_code
_entity_poly.pdbx_strand_id
1 'polypeptide(L)'
;MADKLAKVNSSQGSIETISTYCLFQRKKCAAIVALWAAQLSKSSAQQKLALLYVANDIIQKSRKKGPEYTNEFYRVMARALRATLKGADEKLQGRVARIVNIWQERGIFGSHLAELRGQLGDLLPPPPAAVKQKAAQGGATGTPAAGAAAEGAEAGQAAPGESEHVAAVVAAAAAVDSARVGDEEQARITTVLEPALEAPTTSKCAKASEAVQAFKAKLEALLEAQTAYDAALEAALKASKEAAEAHRGDLANAEEALEALQAAADGEVPSDDDGQPDPKRQRAE
;
A
#
# COMPACT_ATOMS: atom_id res chain seq x y z
N MET A 1 17.38 9.94 14.57
CA MET A 1 16.49 8.76 14.43
C MET A 1 17.29 7.52 14.06
N ALA A 2 18.17 7.59 13.05
CA ALA A 2 19.07 6.51 12.68
C ALA A 2 19.87 5.93 13.88
N ASP A 3 20.46 6.78 14.72
CA ASP A 3 21.23 6.32 15.89
C ASP A 3 20.39 5.56 16.93
N LYS A 4 19.10 5.90 17.04
CA LYS A 4 18.16 5.21 17.94
C LYS A 4 17.83 3.82 17.41
N LEU A 5 17.63 3.69 16.10
CA LEU A 5 17.41 2.40 15.43
C LEU A 5 18.67 1.53 15.46
N ALA A 6 19.87 2.12 15.38
CA ALA A 6 21.12 1.39 15.45
C ALA A 6 21.39 0.74 16.81
N LYS A 7 20.84 1.31 17.89
CA LYS A 7 21.02 0.83 19.28
C LYS A 7 19.85 -0.03 19.78
N VAL A 8 18.90 -0.38 18.91
CA VAL A 8 17.74 -1.19 19.32
C VAL A 8 18.17 -2.59 19.78
N ASN A 9 17.53 -3.07 20.83
CA ASN A 9 17.67 -4.44 21.31
C ASN A 9 16.29 -5.08 21.53
N SER A 10 16.26 -6.38 21.85
CA SER A 10 15.01 -7.14 21.99
C SER A 10 14.26 -6.89 23.31
N SER A 11 14.70 -5.96 24.17
CA SER A 11 14.00 -5.63 25.41
C SER A 11 12.73 -4.82 25.13
N GLN A 12 11.67 -5.09 25.89
CA GLN A 12 10.39 -4.39 25.75
C GLN A 12 10.53 -2.88 25.92
N GLY A 13 11.34 -2.42 26.88
CA GLY A 13 11.58 -0.98 27.11
C GLY A 13 12.27 -0.29 25.92
N SER A 14 13.25 -0.96 25.28
CA SER A 14 13.91 -0.41 24.08
C SER A 14 12.94 -0.30 22.90
N ILE A 15 12.17 -1.37 22.66
CA ILE A 15 11.18 -1.44 21.58
C ILE A 15 10.11 -0.36 21.76
N GLU A 16 9.55 -0.24 22.96
CA GLU A 16 8.48 0.72 23.27
C GLU A 16 8.96 2.17 23.20
N THR A 17 10.17 2.46 23.68
CA THR A 17 10.75 3.81 23.62
C THR A 17 10.90 4.27 22.16
N ILE A 18 11.42 3.40 21.30
CA ILE A 18 11.64 3.73 19.88
C ILE A 18 10.29 3.84 19.16
N SER A 19 9.38 2.89 19.38
CA SER A 19 8.04 2.89 18.80
C SER A 19 7.27 4.16 19.16
N THR A 20 7.27 4.56 20.43
CA THR A 20 6.62 5.78 20.91
C THR A 20 7.18 7.03 20.22
N TYR A 21 8.52 7.11 20.09
CA TYR A 21 9.17 8.20 19.37
C TYR A 21 8.76 8.23 17.88
N CYS A 22 8.63 7.07 17.22
CA CYS A 22 8.14 6.99 15.85
C CYS A 22 6.70 7.48 15.74
N LEU A 23 5.82 7.02 16.63
CA LEU A 23 4.41 7.40 16.64
C LEU A 23 4.21 8.90 16.87
N PHE A 24 5.08 9.54 17.65
CA PHE A 24 5.10 10.99 17.82
C PHE A 24 5.45 11.72 16.51
N GLN A 25 6.36 11.16 15.72
CA GLN A 25 6.82 11.69 14.43
C GLN A 25 6.02 11.15 13.23
N ARG A 26 4.76 10.76 13.42
CA ARG A 26 3.88 10.16 12.39
C ARG A 26 3.83 10.93 11.07
N LYS A 27 3.89 12.28 11.09
CA LYS A 27 3.93 13.10 9.86
C LYS A 27 5.12 12.77 8.96
N LYS A 28 6.16 12.13 9.51
CA LYS A 28 7.38 11.69 8.82
C LYS A 28 7.44 10.15 8.71
N CYS A 29 6.30 9.47 8.72
CA CYS A 29 6.23 8.00 8.71
C CYS A 29 7.02 7.38 7.54
N ALA A 30 6.89 7.89 6.33
CA ALA A 30 7.64 7.42 5.16
C ALA A 30 9.17 7.47 5.39
N ALA A 31 9.68 8.61 5.87
CA ALA A 31 11.11 8.76 6.19
C ALA A 31 11.57 7.82 7.31
N ILE A 32 10.73 7.60 8.32
CA ILE A 32 11.02 6.68 9.44
C ILE A 32 11.09 5.23 8.93
N VAL A 33 10.14 4.82 8.09
CA VAL A 33 10.11 3.48 7.51
C VAL A 33 11.30 3.26 6.57
N ALA A 34 11.68 4.26 5.77
CA ALA A 34 12.88 4.20 4.93
C ALA A 34 14.16 4.02 5.76
N LEU A 35 14.33 4.79 6.85
CA LEU A 35 15.46 4.64 7.78
C LEU A 35 15.46 3.27 8.46
N TRP A 36 14.28 2.78 8.86
CA TRP A 36 14.13 1.45 9.44
C TRP A 36 14.55 0.35 8.45
N ALA A 37 14.12 0.44 7.19
CA ALA A 37 14.47 -0.54 6.16
C ALA A 37 15.97 -0.53 5.86
N ALA A 38 16.56 0.67 5.75
CA ALA A 38 18.00 0.85 5.59
C ALA A 38 18.78 0.23 6.77
N GLN A 39 18.34 0.47 8.01
CA GLN A 39 18.98 -0.09 9.19
C GLN A 39 18.86 -1.61 9.25
N LEU A 40 17.69 -2.16 8.91
CA LEU A 40 17.44 -3.60 8.89
C LEU A 40 18.38 -4.32 7.91
N SER A 41 18.62 -3.72 6.74
CA SER A 41 19.53 -4.29 5.74
C SER A 41 20.98 -4.43 6.23
N LYS A 42 21.43 -3.52 7.10
CA LYS A 42 22.80 -3.47 7.65
C LYS A 42 22.97 -4.21 8.99
N SER A 43 21.89 -4.76 9.54
CA SER A 43 21.86 -5.31 10.89
C SER A 43 22.19 -6.81 10.95
N SER A 44 22.67 -7.27 12.12
CA SER A 44 22.80 -8.70 12.42
C SER A 44 21.44 -9.38 12.55
N ALA A 45 21.38 -10.71 12.51
CA ALA A 45 20.13 -11.48 12.63
C ALA A 45 19.32 -11.12 13.90
N GLN A 46 20.00 -10.98 15.04
CA GLN A 46 19.37 -10.61 16.31
C GLN A 46 18.82 -9.18 16.28
N GLN A 47 19.54 -8.24 15.66
CA GLN A 47 19.10 -6.86 15.54
C GLN A 47 17.97 -6.70 14.51
N LYS A 48 17.98 -7.46 13.41
CA LYS A 48 16.86 -7.53 12.45
C LYS A 48 15.56 -7.96 13.14
N LEU A 49 15.64 -8.96 14.02
CA LEU A 49 14.48 -9.38 14.80
C LEU A 49 13.97 -8.27 15.74
N ALA A 50 14.87 -7.57 16.43
CA ALA A 50 14.50 -6.43 17.29
C ALA A 50 13.82 -5.31 16.48
N LEU A 51 14.33 -5.01 15.29
CA LEU A 51 13.73 -4.06 14.35
C LEU A 51 12.35 -4.51 13.87
N LEU A 52 12.14 -5.80 13.61
CA LEU A 52 10.81 -6.33 13.29
C LEU A 52 9.83 -6.19 14.46
N TYR A 53 10.28 -6.36 15.71
CA TYR A 53 9.43 -6.10 16.88
C TYR A 53 9.06 -4.62 17.00
N VAL A 54 9.98 -3.70 16.70
CA VAL A 54 9.67 -2.26 16.61
C VAL A 54 8.62 -1.98 15.54
N ALA A 55 8.80 -2.51 14.32
CA ALA A 55 7.84 -2.33 13.24
C ALA A 55 6.45 -2.88 13.64
N ASN A 56 6.41 -4.06 14.23
CA ASN A 56 5.18 -4.66 14.74
C ASN A 56 4.49 -3.77 15.78
N ASP A 57 5.22 -3.24 16.76
CA ASP A 57 4.66 -2.36 17.79
C ASP A 57 4.13 -1.04 17.20
N ILE A 58 4.87 -0.43 16.27
CA ILE A 58 4.45 0.80 15.58
C ILE A 58 3.15 0.55 14.81
N ILE A 59 3.13 -0.46 13.93
CA ILE A 59 1.98 -0.76 13.08
C ILE A 59 0.75 -1.02 13.95
N GLN A 60 0.88 -1.82 15.01
CA GLN A 60 -0.25 -2.14 15.89
C GLN A 60 -0.77 -0.91 16.65
N LYS A 61 0.13 -0.09 17.20
CA LYS A 61 -0.24 1.12 17.96
C LYS A 61 -0.76 2.26 17.07
N SER A 62 -0.30 2.34 15.82
CA SER A 62 -0.72 3.40 14.88
C SER A 62 -2.11 3.21 14.32
N ARG A 63 -2.65 1.97 14.27
CA ARG A 63 -3.95 1.67 13.63
C ARG A 63 -5.10 2.55 14.09
N LYS A 64 -5.15 2.87 15.39
CA LYS A 64 -6.21 3.73 15.97
C LYS A 64 -6.14 5.16 15.46
N LYS A 65 -4.96 5.62 15.04
CA LYS A 65 -4.71 6.99 14.56
C LYS A 65 -4.82 7.09 13.04
N GLY A 66 -4.55 6.01 12.30
CA GLY A 66 -4.63 5.98 10.84
C GLY A 66 -3.73 4.92 10.19
N PRO A 67 -3.88 4.71 8.87
CA PRO A 67 -3.24 3.63 8.13
C PRO A 67 -1.83 3.97 7.59
N GLU A 68 -1.31 5.17 7.80
CA GLU A 68 -0.09 5.67 7.15
C GLU A 68 1.11 4.76 7.41
N TYR A 69 1.34 4.41 8.68
CA TYR A 69 2.40 3.47 9.02
C TYR A 69 2.17 2.08 8.43
N THR A 70 0.92 1.59 8.44
CA THR A 70 0.58 0.30 7.84
C THR A 70 0.93 0.28 6.35
N ASN A 71 0.54 1.33 5.61
CA ASN A 71 0.77 1.44 4.18
C ASN A 71 2.27 1.55 3.86
N GLU A 72 3.00 2.40 4.57
CA GLU A 72 4.44 2.57 4.35
C GLU A 72 5.21 1.28 4.69
N PHE A 73 4.90 0.63 5.81
CA PHE A 73 5.53 -0.63 6.17
C PHE A 73 5.21 -1.73 5.16
N TYR A 74 3.98 -1.80 4.64
CA TYR A 74 3.59 -2.81 3.65
C TYR A 74 4.52 -2.80 2.43
N ARG A 75 4.80 -1.60 1.87
CA ARG A 75 5.65 -1.42 0.68
C ARG A 75 7.05 -2.00 0.84
N VAL A 76 7.63 -1.94 2.05
CA VAL A 76 8.99 -2.41 2.32
C VAL A 76 9.05 -3.81 2.95
N MET A 77 7.91 -4.35 3.38
CA MET A 77 7.86 -5.52 4.26
C MET A 77 8.39 -6.79 3.58
N ALA A 78 8.01 -7.04 2.33
CA ALA A 78 8.43 -8.25 1.60
C ALA A 78 9.96 -8.35 1.51
N ARG A 79 10.59 -7.24 1.12
CA ARG A 79 12.05 -7.11 1.04
C ARG A 79 12.71 -7.27 2.41
N ALA A 80 12.15 -6.65 3.44
CA ALA A 80 12.68 -6.72 4.81
C ALA A 80 12.62 -8.13 5.40
N LEU A 81 11.47 -8.81 5.23
CA LEU A 81 11.29 -10.19 5.67
C LEU A 81 12.22 -11.15 4.93
N ARG A 82 12.36 -11.02 3.61
CA ARG A 82 13.31 -11.83 2.82
C ARG A 82 14.76 -11.61 3.30
N ALA A 83 15.16 -10.37 3.55
CA ALA A 83 16.49 -10.05 4.07
C ALA A 83 16.74 -10.58 5.49
N THR A 84 15.68 -10.82 6.27
CA THR A 84 15.77 -11.38 7.62
C THR A 84 15.79 -12.90 7.60
N LEU A 85 15.00 -13.53 6.72
CA LEU A 85 14.87 -14.98 6.61
C LEU A 85 16.03 -15.62 5.82
N LYS A 86 16.68 -14.87 4.93
CA LYS A 86 17.85 -15.35 4.18
C LYS A 86 19.00 -15.70 5.15
N GLY A 87 19.26 -17.00 5.32
CA GLY A 87 20.29 -17.52 6.23
C GLY A 87 19.87 -17.53 7.71
N ALA A 88 18.57 -17.38 8.01
CA ALA A 88 18.05 -17.48 9.37
C ALA A 88 18.00 -18.94 9.86
N ASP A 89 18.28 -19.15 11.15
CA ASP A 89 18.05 -20.42 11.82
C ASP A 89 16.55 -20.68 12.06
N GLU A 90 16.17 -21.94 12.33
CA GLU A 90 14.77 -22.31 12.58
C GLU A 90 14.13 -21.49 13.71
N LYS A 91 14.92 -21.11 14.72
CA LYS A 91 14.44 -20.29 15.85
C LYS A 91 14.04 -18.89 15.38
N LEU A 92 14.87 -18.22 14.57
CA LEU A 92 14.55 -16.91 14.03
C LEU A 92 13.38 -17.00 13.03
N GLN A 93 13.38 -18.01 12.16
CA GLN A 93 12.28 -18.26 11.23
C GLN A 93 10.95 -18.44 11.98
N GLY A 94 10.92 -19.24 13.05
CA GLY A 94 9.74 -19.44 13.88
C GLY A 94 9.25 -18.16 14.55
N ARG A 95 10.15 -17.28 15.00
CA ARG A 95 9.79 -15.97 15.56
C ARG A 95 9.22 -15.03 14.52
N VAL A 96 9.82 -14.97 13.33
CA VAL A 96 9.31 -14.15 12.21
C VAL A 96 7.94 -14.67 11.74
N ALA A 97 7.79 -15.98 11.62
CA ALA A 97 6.52 -16.61 11.28
C ALA A 97 5.41 -16.25 12.27
N ARG A 98 5.73 -16.26 13.57
CA ARG A 98 4.79 -15.82 14.61
C ARG A 98 4.34 -14.37 14.43
N ILE A 99 5.23 -13.46 14.07
CA ILE A 99 4.87 -12.06 13.79
C ILE A 99 3.88 -11.97 12.63
N VAL A 100 4.16 -12.67 11.52
CA VAL A 100 3.29 -12.69 10.33
C VAL A 100 1.93 -13.33 10.64
N ASN A 101 1.89 -14.41 11.42
CA ASN A 101 0.64 -15.03 11.85
C ASN A 101 -0.20 -14.09 12.74
N ILE A 102 0.44 -13.34 13.65
CA ILE A 102 -0.25 -12.31 14.44
C ILE A 102 -0.84 -11.22 13.54
N TRP A 103 -0.14 -10.85 12.45
CA TRP A 103 -0.69 -9.90 11.48
C TRP A 103 -1.91 -10.44 10.74
N GLN A 104 -1.96 -11.74 10.49
CA GLN A 104 -3.12 -12.43 9.92
C GLN A 104 -4.29 -12.42 10.89
N GLU A 105 -4.08 -12.90 12.11
CA GLU A 105 -5.10 -12.98 13.17
C GLU A 105 -5.74 -11.62 13.45
N ARG A 106 -4.93 -10.55 13.42
CA ARG A 106 -5.38 -9.18 13.73
C ARG A 106 -5.84 -8.39 12.51
N GLY A 107 -5.78 -8.97 11.32
CA GLY A 107 -6.10 -8.29 10.06
C GLY A 107 -5.31 -6.99 9.89
N ILE A 108 -4.00 -7.02 10.15
CA ILE A 108 -3.15 -5.82 10.07
C ILE A 108 -3.04 -5.30 8.63
N PHE A 109 -2.81 -6.22 7.70
CA PHE A 109 -2.71 -5.93 6.26
C PHE A 109 -3.95 -6.39 5.47
N GLY A 110 -4.96 -6.98 6.14
CA GLY A 110 -6.15 -7.51 5.47
C GLY A 110 -5.81 -8.56 4.40
N SER A 111 -6.45 -8.45 3.23
CA SER A 111 -6.22 -9.31 2.06
C SER A 111 -4.79 -9.27 1.52
N HIS A 112 -4.11 -8.13 1.65
CA HIS A 112 -2.73 -7.92 1.19
C HIS A 112 -1.71 -8.82 1.90
N LEU A 113 -2.07 -9.40 3.06
CA LEU A 113 -1.16 -10.34 3.73
C LEU A 113 -0.95 -11.62 2.91
N ALA A 114 -1.95 -12.06 2.15
CA ALA A 114 -1.82 -13.23 1.29
C ALA A 114 -0.81 -12.97 0.15
N GLU A 115 -0.87 -11.78 -0.45
CA GLU A 115 0.08 -11.31 -1.45
C GLU A 115 1.50 -11.24 -0.86
N LEU A 116 1.66 -10.63 0.32
CA LEU A 116 2.95 -10.57 1.02
C LEU A 116 3.55 -11.95 1.27
N ARG A 117 2.72 -12.93 1.68
CA ARG A 117 3.16 -14.33 1.86
C ARG A 117 3.54 -14.97 0.53
N GLY A 118 2.79 -14.72 -0.54
CA GLY A 118 3.14 -15.17 -1.90
C GLY A 118 4.51 -14.67 -2.35
N GLN A 119 4.83 -13.41 -2.08
CA GLN A 119 6.16 -12.83 -2.38
C GLN A 119 7.30 -13.44 -1.55
N LEU A 120 7.00 -14.03 -0.40
CA LEU A 120 7.97 -14.72 0.46
C LEU A 120 8.15 -16.19 0.09
N GLY A 121 7.20 -16.79 -0.63
CA GLY A 121 7.23 -18.20 -1.02
C GLY A 121 7.41 -19.12 0.19
N ASP A 122 8.28 -20.13 0.04
CA ASP A 122 8.55 -21.14 1.07
C ASP A 122 9.45 -20.65 2.22
N LEU A 123 9.84 -19.36 2.23
CA LEU A 123 10.69 -18.82 3.31
C LEU A 123 9.95 -18.70 4.65
N LEU A 124 8.62 -18.70 4.63
CA LEU A 124 7.82 -18.80 5.84
C LEU A 124 7.20 -20.18 5.94
N PRO A 125 7.25 -20.81 7.13
CA PRO A 125 6.50 -22.03 7.35
C PRO A 125 5.00 -21.77 7.12
N PRO A 126 4.27 -22.78 6.62
CA PRO A 126 2.82 -22.67 6.43
C PRO A 126 2.17 -22.28 7.76
N PRO A 127 1.11 -21.45 7.72
CA PRO A 127 0.41 -21.08 8.93
C PRO A 127 -0.13 -22.35 9.60
N PRO A 128 -0.07 -22.47 10.94
CA PRO A 128 -0.72 -23.58 11.63
C PRO A 128 -2.20 -23.59 11.23
N ALA A 129 -2.70 -24.76 10.83
CA ALA A 129 -3.99 -24.98 10.16
C ALA A 129 -5.08 -23.96 10.52
N ALA A 130 -5.64 -23.31 9.50
CA ALA A 130 -6.61 -22.25 9.60
C ALA A 130 -7.76 -22.57 10.58
N VAL A 131 -7.88 -21.78 11.66
CA VAL A 131 -9.16 -21.58 12.33
C VAL A 131 -10.06 -20.89 11.31
N LYS A 132 -11.01 -21.66 10.78
CA LYS A 132 -12.05 -21.22 9.84
C LYS A 132 -12.63 -19.89 10.32
N GLN A 133 -12.38 -18.80 9.59
CA GLN A 133 -13.22 -17.63 9.70
C GLN A 133 -14.61 -18.05 9.25
N LYS A 134 -15.57 -17.95 10.17
CA LYS A 134 -16.98 -18.26 9.97
C LYS A 134 -17.54 -17.24 8.99
N ALA A 135 -17.44 -17.53 7.69
CA ALA A 135 -18.32 -16.94 6.70
C ALA A 135 -19.75 -17.39 7.04
N ALA A 136 -20.64 -16.44 7.21
CA ALA A 136 -22.05 -16.68 7.47
C ALA A 136 -22.63 -17.50 6.31
N GLN A 137 -23.09 -18.70 6.65
CA GLN A 137 -23.80 -19.60 5.75
C GLN A 137 -25.27 -19.54 6.14
N GLY A 138 -26.11 -19.03 5.25
CA GLY A 138 -27.54 -19.30 5.19
C GLY A 138 -27.81 -20.03 3.88
N GLY A 139 -28.31 -21.27 3.97
CA GLY A 139 -28.66 -22.13 2.83
C GLY A 139 -29.82 -21.57 1.99
N ALA A 140 -30.15 -22.12 0.83
CA ALA A 140 -30.43 -23.54 0.66
C ALA A 140 -30.24 -24.06 -0.78
N THR A 141 -29.91 -25.36 -0.81
CA THR A 141 -30.09 -26.43 -1.81
C THR A 141 -30.91 -26.20 -3.09
N GLY A 142 -30.38 -26.71 -4.21
CA GLY A 142 -31.18 -27.31 -5.30
C GLY A 142 -30.70 -27.05 -6.74
N THR A 143 -29.86 -27.93 -7.30
CA THR A 143 -29.66 -28.11 -8.77
C THR A 143 -30.82 -28.96 -9.34
N PRO A 144 -30.98 -29.21 -10.67
CA PRO A 144 -30.36 -28.61 -11.88
C PRO A 144 -31.35 -28.30 -13.04
N ALA A 145 -30.93 -27.55 -14.08
CA ALA A 145 -31.07 -27.92 -15.51
C ALA A 145 -30.83 -26.76 -16.50
N ALA A 146 -30.02 -27.06 -17.52
CA ALA A 146 -30.12 -26.69 -18.94
C ALA A 146 -30.18 -25.20 -19.38
N GLY A 147 -29.15 -24.81 -20.14
CA GLY A 147 -29.37 -24.43 -21.54
C GLY A 147 -29.22 -22.94 -21.93
N ALA A 148 -28.25 -22.72 -22.81
CA ALA A 148 -28.20 -21.68 -23.85
C ALA A 148 -27.78 -20.23 -23.50
N ALA A 149 -26.54 -19.94 -23.94
CA ALA A 149 -26.14 -18.80 -24.77
C ALA A 149 -26.41 -17.35 -24.30
N ALA A 150 -25.31 -16.65 -23.97
CA ALA A 150 -25.01 -15.35 -24.55
C ALA A 150 -23.50 -15.08 -24.39
N GLU A 151 -22.81 -15.03 -25.53
CA GLU A 151 -21.52 -14.34 -25.68
C GLU A 151 -21.68 -12.85 -25.32
N GLY A 152 -20.64 -12.27 -24.74
CA GLY A 152 -20.47 -10.81 -24.68
C GLY A 152 -20.40 -10.24 -23.27
N ALA A 153 -19.27 -10.38 -22.60
CA ALA A 153 -18.83 -9.43 -21.58
C ALA A 153 -17.31 -9.33 -21.67
N GLU A 154 -16.84 -8.39 -22.50
CA GLU A 154 -15.46 -7.94 -22.48
C GLU A 154 -15.08 -7.56 -21.05
N ALA A 155 -14.07 -8.25 -20.52
CA ALA A 155 -13.42 -7.86 -19.29
C ALA A 155 -12.90 -6.43 -19.47
N GLY A 156 -13.40 -5.51 -18.64
CA GLY A 156 -12.98 -4.12 -18.62
C GLY A 156 -11.46 -4.01 -18.63
N GLN A 157 -10.92 -3.49 -19.73
CA GLN A 157 -9.53 -3.05 -19.80
C GLN A 157 -9.34 -1.98 -18.72
N ALA A 158 -8.40 -2.24 -17.81
CA ALA A 158 -7.88 -1.21 -16.93
C ALA A 158 -7.47 0.01 -17.78
N ALA A 159 -7.99 1.18 -17.42
CA ALA A 159 -7.81 2.39 -18.19
C ALA A 159 -6.30 2.68 -18.40
N PRO A 160 -5.84 2.89 -19.64
CA PRO A 160 -4.42 3.06 -19.95
C PRO A 160 -3.75 4.28 -19.26
N GLY A 161 -4.53 5.24 -18.76
CA GLY A 161 -4.03 6.46 -18.12
C GLY A 161 -3.54 6.31 -16.67
N GLU A 162 -4.08 5.36 -15.89
CA GLU A 162 -3.65 5.19 -14.48
C GLU A 162 -2.19 4.72 -14.39
N SER A 163 -1.76 3.88 -15.34
CA SER A 163 -0.38 3.40 -15.41
C SER A 163 0.63 4.51 -15.73
N GLU A 164 0.22 5.51 -16.52
CA GLU A 164 1.10 6.60 -16.95
C GLU A 164 1.33 7.62 -15.82
N HIS A 165 0.27 8.01 -15.12
CA HIS A 165 0.39 8.94 -13.99
C HIS A 165 1.18 8.33 -12.82
N VAL A 166 1.03 7.03 -12.56
CA VAL A 166 1.84 6.33 -11.54
C VAL A 166 3.31 6.30 -11.96
N ALA A 167 3.62 6.06 -13.23
CA ALA A 167 4.99 6.11 -13.73
C ALA A 167 5.62 7.50 -13.59
N ALA A 168 4.86 8.56 -13.87
CA ALA A 168 5.31 9.95 -13.71
C ALA A 168 5.65 10.30 -12.24
N VAL A 169 4.83 9.85 -11.28
CA VAL A 169 5.11 10.02 -9.85
C VAL A 169 6.41 9.31 -9.45
N VAL A 170 6.63 8.10 -9.95
CA VAL A 170 7.86 7.32 -9.67
C VAL A 170 9.10 8.02 -10.24
N ALA A 171 9.01 8.54 -11.46
CA ALA A 171 10.11 9.27 -12.09
C ALA A 171 10.46 10.56 -11.33
N ALA A 172 9.44 11.33 -10.91
CA ALA A 172 9.65 12.55 -10.13
C ALA A 172 10.23 12.25 -8.73
N ALA A 173 9.82 11.16 -8.09
CA ALA A 173 10.40 10.73 -6.82
C ALA A 173 11.89 10.38 -6.95
N ALA A 174 12.29 9.74 -8.05
CA ALA A 174 13.70 9.46 -8.33
C ALA A 174 14.52 10.75 -8.55
N ALA A 175 13.94 11.77 -9.19
CA ALA A 175 14.58 13.07 -9.37
C ALA A 175 14.82 13.78 -8.02
N VAL A 176 13.85 13.74 -7.10
CA VAL A 176 13.99 14.29 -5.73
C VAL A 176 15.12 13.61 -4.97
N ASP A 177 15.21 12.28 -5.06
CA ASP A 177 16.27 11.52 -4.38
C ASP A 177 17.66 11.87 -4.95
N SER A 178 17.77 12.01 -6.27
CA SER A 178 19.02 12.41 -6.94
C SER A 178 19.45 13.84 -6.63
N ALA A 179 18.51 14.77 -6.40
CA ALA A 179 18.80 16.17 -6.10
C ALA A 179 19.15 16.39 -4.62
N ARG A 180 19.00 15.38 -3.75
CA ARG A 180 19.22 15.49 -2.32
C ARG A 180 20.65 15.94 -1.99
N VAL A 181 20.76 17.03 -1.24
CA VAL A 181 22.05 17.44 -0.66
C VAL A 181 22.41 16.42 0.43
N GLY A 182 23.56 15.76 0.26
CA GLY A 182 24.12 14.85 1.26
C GLY A 182 24.89 15.59 2.36
N ASP A 183 25.03 14.95 3.52
CA ASP A 183 25.73 15.51 4.69
C ASP A 183 27.18 15.93 4.37
N GLU A 184 27.87 15.21 3.48
CA GLU A 184 29.23 15.53 3.04
C GLU A 184 29.32 16.84 2.24
N GLU A 185 28.31 17.14 1.44
CA GLU A 185 28.28 18.34 0.59
C GLU A 185 27.92 19.58 1.42
N GLN A 186 27.05 19.39 2.40
CA GLN A 186 26.75 20.39 3.41
C GLN A 186 27.97 20.68 4.30
N ALA A 187 28.72 19.66 4.70
CA ALA A 187 29.96 19.81 5.47
C ALA A 187 31.08 20.50 4.67
N ARG A 188 31.18 20.25 3.35
CA ARG A 188 32.14 20.92 2.46
C ARG A 188 31.94 22.44 2.44
N ILE A 189 30.69 22.90 2.40
CA ILE A 189 30.40 24.35 2.43
C ILE A 189 30.86 24.95 3.74
N THR A 190 30.46 24.35 4.87
CA THR A 190 30.85 24.84 6.21
C THR A 190 32.38 24.92 6.33
N THR A 191 33.09 23.90 5.86
CA THR A 191 34.56 23.82 5.90
C THR A 191 35.25 24.88 5.04
N VAL A 192 34.63 25.31 3.94
CA VAL A 192 35.24 26.27 3.00
C VAL A 192 34.82 27.72 3.32
N LEU A 193 33.64 27.92 3.92
CA LEU A 193 33.14 29.24 4.31
C LEU A 193 33.91 29.84 5.49
N GLU A 194 34.13 29.05 6.53
CA GLU A 194 34.70 29.50 7.80
C GLU A 194 36.12 30.10 7.63
N PRO A 195 37.06 29.45 6.91
CA PRO A 195 38.40 30.00 6.70
C PRO A 195 38.45 31.21 5.76
N ALA A 196 37.44 31.36 4.90
CA ALA A 196 37.31 32.48 3.98
C ALA A 196 36.76 33.74 4.68
N LEU A 197 35.96 33.56 5.72
CA LEU A 197 35.44 34.63 6.58
C LEU A 197 36.49 35.13 7.58
N GLU A 198 37.29 34.24 8.15
CA GLU A 198 38.31 34.60 9.15
C GLU A 198 39.56 35.29 8.56
N ALA A 199 39.98 34.89 7.36
CA ALA A 199 41.17 35.45 6.70
C ALA A 199 40.95 35.52 5.18
N PRO A 200 40.20 36.55 4.71
CA PRO A 200 39.79 36.66 3.31
C PRO A 200 41.01 36.91 2.42
N THR A 201 41.26 35.97 1.52
CA THR A 201 42.22 36.10 0.43
C THR A 201 41.48 35.79 -0.86
N THR A 202 41.94 36.35 -1.98
CA THR A 202 41.30 36.18 -3.30
C THR A 202 41.07 34.71 -3.65
N SER A 203 42.03 33.83 -3.32
CA SER A 203 41.92 32.39 -3.55
C SER A 203 40.88 31.70 -2.65
N LYS A 204 40.83 32.03 -1.35
CA LYS A 204 39.84 31.45 -0.42
C LYS A 204 38.42 31.90 -0.75
N CYS A 205 38.23 33.18 -1.05
CA CYS A 205 36.93 33.72 -1.45
C CYS A 205 36.43 33.12 -2.77
N ALA A 206 37.33 32.88 -3.75
CA ALA A 206 36.96 32.20 -4.99
C ALA A 206 36.45 30.77 -4.74
N LYS A 207 37.17 29.97 -3.94
CA LYS A 207 36.77 28.60 -3.57
C LYS A 207 35.46 28.57 -2.77
N ALA A 208 35.28 29.50 -1.84
CA ALA A 208 34.04 29.63 -1.07
C ALA A 208 32.86 30.03 -1.98
N SER A 209 33.07 30.97 -2.89
CA SER A 209 32.05 31.38 -3.88
C SER A 209 31.63 30.22 -4.77
N GLU A 210 32.59 29.44 -5.28
CA GLU A 210 32.31 28.27 -6.12
C GLU A 210 31.52 27.20 -5.35
N ALA A 211 31.92 26.89 -4.11
CA ALA A 211 31.22 25.93 -3.26
C ALA A 211 29.79 26.38 -2.92
N VAL A 212 29.59 27.67 -2.63
CA VAL A 212 28.25 28.23 -2.36
C VAL A 212 27.37 28.22 -3.61
N GLN A 213 27.94 28.55 -4.78
CA GLN A 213 27.19 28.51 -6.04
C GLN A 213 26.76 27.09 -6.40
N ALA A 214 27.65 26.09 -6.23
CA ALA A 214 27.32 24.69 -6.45
C ALA A 214 26.20 24.21 -5.52
N PHE A 215 26.27 24.58 -4.23
CA PHE A 215 25.21 24.26 -3.27
C PHE A 215 23.89 24.92 -3.60
N LYS A 216 23.91 26.20 -3.97
CA LYS A 216 22.73 26.95 -4.40
C LYS A 216 22.06 26.26 -5.58
N ALA A 217 22.82 25.90 -6.60
CA ALA A 217 22.29 25.19 -7.77
C ALA A 217 21.66 23.85 -7.38
N LYS A 218 22.25 23.11 -6.44
CA LYS A 218 21.69 21.84 -5.96
C LYS A 218 20.40 22.01 -5.16
N LEU A 219 20.31 23.07 -4.35
CA LEU A 219 19.06 23.42 -3.66
C LEU A 219 17.96 23.85 -4.63
N GLU A 220 18.30 24.62 -5.66
CA GLU A 220 17.36 25.02 -6.72
C GLU A 220 16.84 23.77 -7.46
N ALA A 221 17.73 22.84 -7.83
CA ALA A 221 17.34 21.58 -8.47
C ALA A 221 16.46 20.69 -7.57
N LEU A 222 16.73 20.66 -6.26
CA LEU A 222 15.89 19.92 -5.30
C LEU A 222 14.51 20.53 -5.17
N LEU A 223 14.42 21.86 -5.18
CA LEU A 223 13.15 22.57 -5.15
C LEU A 223 12.34 22.26 -6.42
N GLU A 224 12.96 22.34 -7.60
CA GLU A 224 12.30 22.01 -8.88
C GLU A 224 11.83 20.55 -8.91
N ALA A 225 12.68 19.61 -8.50
CA ALA A 225 12.32 18.18 -8.44
C ALA A 225 11.12 17.94 -7.49
N GLN A 226 11.07 18.64 -6.36
CA GLN A 226 9.95 18.53 -5.41
C GLN A 226 8.66 19.09 -6.03
N THR A 227 8.72 20.24 -6.71
CA THR A 227 7.54 20.81 -7.38
C THR A 227 7.01 19.90 -8.49
N ALA A 228 7.89 19.23 -9.24
CA ALA A 228 7.49 18.27 -10.26
C ALA A 228 6.82 17.02 -9.65
N TYR A 229 7.31 16.55 -8.51
CA TYR A 229 6.71 15.43 -7.77
C TYR A 229 5.30 15.76 -7.29
N ASP A 230 5.11 16.95 -6.70
CA ASP A 230 3.81 17.38 -6.21
C ASP A 230 2.80 17.52 -7.37
N ALA A 231 3.22 18.09 -8.50
CA ALA A 231 2.38 18.18 -9.70
C ALA A 231 2.00 16.80 -10.26
N ALA A 232 2.94 15.85 -10.30
CA ALA A 232 2.67 14.49 -10.74
C ALA A 232 1.68 13.76 -9.81
N LEU A 233 1.77 13.99 -8.49
CA LEU A 233 0.87 13.41 -7.51
C LEU A 233 -0.55 13.97 -7.65
N GLU A 234 -0.69 15.28 -7.87
CA GLU A 234 -1.98 15.92 -8.13
C GLU A 234 -2.63 15.41 -9.41
N ALA A 235 -1.86 15.23 -10.49
CA ALA A 235 -2.34 14.66 -11.74
C ALA A 235 -2.84 13.21 -11.55
N ALA A 236 -2.06 12.37 -10.84
CA ALA A 236 -2.46 11.00 -10.53
C ALA A 236 -3.74 10.94 -9.68
N LEU A 237 -3.87 11.82 -8.69
CA LEU A 237 -5.05 11.90 -7.84
C LEU A 237 -6.28 12.38 -8.60
N LYS A 238 -6.12 13.30 -9.54
CA LYS A 238 -7.19 13.73 -10.45
C LYS A 238 -7.66 12.57 -11.32
N ALA A 239 -6.75 11.86 -11.98
CA ALA A 239 -7.08 10.73 -12.85
C ALA A 239 -7.80 9.60 -12.08
N SER A 240 -7.32 9.26 -10.88
CA SER A 240 -7.97 8.24 -10.04
C SER A 240 -9.38 8.62 -9.62
N LYS A 241 -9.65 9.92 -9.38
CA LYS A 241 -11.01 10.42 -9.07
C LYS A 241 -11.94 10.30 -10.28
N GLU A 242 -11.47 10.67 -11.47
CA GLU A 242 -12.24 10.55 -12.71
C GLU A 242 -12.60 9.07 -13.00
N ALA A 243 -11.65 8.14 -12.80
CA ALA A 243 -11.90 6.71 -12.90
C ALA A 243 -12.95 6.21 -11.88
N ALA A 244 -12.89 6.70 -10.64
CA ALA A 244 -13.87 6.34 -9.61
C ALA A 244 -15.29 6.86 -9.94
N GLU A 245 -15.41 8.04 -10.54
CA GLU A 245 -16.69 8.57 -11.02
C GLU A 245 -17.24 7.76 -12.19
N ALA A 246 -16.39 7.32 -13.12
CA ALA A 246 -16.79 6.42 -14.20
C ALA A 246 -17.35 5.10 -13.66
N HIS A 247 -16.63 4.45 -12.73
CA HIS A 247 -17.10 3.21 -12.09
C HIS A 247 -18.41 3.40 -11.31
N ARG A 248 -18.64 4.58 -10.72
CA ARG A 248 -19.93 4.89 -10.07
C ARG A 248 -21.05 4.97 -11.11
N GLY A 249 -20.79 5.54 -12.29
CA GLY A 249 -21.75 5.58 -13.39
C GLY A 249 -22.09 4.17 -13.90
N ASP A 250 -21.08 3.33 -14.09
CA ASP A 250 -21.28 1.93 -14.49
C ASP A 250 -22.12 1.14 -13.49
N LEU A 251 -21.90 1.37 -12.18
CA LEU A 251 -22.70 0.76 -11.13
C LEU A 251 -24.17 1.20 -11.20
N ALA A 252 -24.43 2.50 -11.38
CA ALA A 252 -25.80 3.01 -11.50
C ALA A 252 -26.53 2.41 -12.71
N ASN A 253 -25.85 2.29 -13.85
CA ASN A 253 -26.40 1.65 -15.05
C ASN A 253 -26.71 0.16 -14.80
N ALA A 254 -25.85 -0.55 -14.07
CA ALA A 254 -26.06 -1.94 -13.72
C ALA A 254 -27.24 -2.13 -12.74
N GLU A 255 -27.41 -1.22 -11.78
CA GLU A 255 -28.56 -1.20 -10.87
C GLU A 255 -29.87 -0.96 -11.64
N GLU A 256 -29.91 -0.02 -12.57
CA GLU A 256 -31.07 0.24 -13.43
C GLU A 256 -31.42 -0.98 -14.30
N ALA A 257 -30.42 -1.64 -14.89
CA ALA A 257 -30.63 -2.87 -15.65
C ALA A 257 -31.21 -4.01 -14.79
N LEU A 258 -30.79 -4.09 -13.52
CA LEU A 258 -31.30 -5.08 -12.57
C LEU A 258 -32.77 -4.80 -12.20
N GLU A 259 -33.14 -3.55 -11.94
CA GLU A 259 -34.53 -3.15 -11.69
C GLU A 259 -35.43 -3.45 -12.90
N ALA A 260 -34.96 -3.19 -14.12
CA ALA A 260 -35.71 -3.50 -15.34
C ALA A 260 -35.97 -5.01 -15.51
N LEU A 261 -34.98 -5.85 -15.19
CA LEU A 261 -35.14 -7.31 -15.21
C LEU A 261 -36.10 -7.80 -14.13
N GLN A 262 -36.09 -7.20 -12.93
CA GLN A 262 -37.03 -7.51 -11.86
C GLN A 262 -38.47 -7.15 -12.25
N ALA A 263 -38.68 -5.96 -12.82
CA ALA A 263 -39.99 -5.53 -13.30
C ALA A 263 -40.55 -6.43 -14.41
N ALA A 264 -39.69 -6.94 -15.30
CA ALA A 264 -40.09 -7.90 -16.32
C ALA A 264 -40.49 -9.28 -15.72
N ALA A 265 -39.82 -9.71 -14.65
CA ALA A 265 -40.14 -10.96 -13.96
C ALA A 265 -41.48 -10.91 -13.20
N ASP A 266 -41.85 -9.74 -12.67
CA ASP A 266 -43.14 -9.52 -12.00
C ASP A 266 -44.32 -9.30 -12.99
N GLY A 267 -44.02 -9.15 -14.28
CA GLY A 267 -44.97 -8.73 -15.31
C GLY A 267 -45.80 -9.81 -16.01
N GLU A 268 -45.65 -11.11 -15.71
CA GLU A 268 -46.30 -12.15 -16.53
C GLU A 268 -47.05 -13.22 -15.72
N VAL A 269 -48.34 -12.99 -15.46
CA VAL A 269 -49.40 -14.02 -15.61
C VAL A 269 -50.66 -13.33 -16.16
N PRO A 270 -50.86 -13.27 -17.48
CA PRO A 270 -52.20 -13.20 -18.05
C PRO A 270 -52.93 -14.47 -17.60
N SER A 271 -53.92 -14.32 -16.73
CA SER A 271 -54.84 -15.40 -16.42
C SER A 271 -55.71 -15.58 -17.67
N ASP A 272 -55.33 -16.52 -18.53
CA ASP A 272 -56.24 -17.11 -19.52
C ASP A 272 -57.31 -17.90 -18.74
N ASP A 273 -58.33 -17.17 -18.27
CA ASP A 273 -59.62 -17.75 -17.90
C ASP A 273 -60.31 -18.16 -19.20
N ASP A 274 -59.97 -19.38 -19.64
CA ASP A 274 -60.58 -20.06 -20.79
C ASP A 274 -62.03 -20.43 -20.43
N GLY A 275 -62.90 -19.44 -20.51
CA GLY A 275 -64.35 -19.58 -20.40
C GLY A 275 -64.93 -20.29 -21.61
N GLN A 276 -64.72 -21.60 -21.70
CA GLN A 276 -65.27 -22.44 -22.75
C GLN A 276 -66.82 -22.51 -22.65
N PRO A 277 -67.58 -22.22 -23.72
CA PRO A 277 -69.03 -22.30 -23.68
C PRO A 277 -69.50 -23.76 -23.76
N ASP A 278 -70.35 -24.13 -22.81
CA ASP A 278 -71.01 -25.42 -22.63
C ASP A 278 -71.79 -25.88 -23.90
N PRO A 279 -71.44 -27.01 -24.54
CA PRO A 279 -72.12 -27.47 -25.76
C PRO A 279 -73.25 -28.45 -25.43
N LYS A 280 -74.19 -28.09 -24.55
CA LYS A 280 -75.39 -28.90 -24.29
C LYS A 280 -76.62 -28.07 -23.93
N ARG A 281 -77.19 -27.35 -24.90
CA ARG A 281 -78.62 -26.93 -24.86
C ARG A 281 -79.16 -26.58 -26.24
N GLN A 282 -79.16 -27.55 -27.15
CA GLN A 282 -80.08 -27.56 -28.29
C GLN A 282 -80.62 -28.98 -28.50
N ARG A 283 -81.71 -29.31 -27.81
CA ARG A 283 -82.78 -30.16 -28.32
C ARG A 283 -83.93 -30.22 -27.32
N ALA A 284 -85.08 -29.77 -27.79
CA ALA A 284 -86.45 -30.26 -27.55
C ALA A 284 -87.40 -29.09 -27.31
N GLU A 285 -88.13 -28.79 -28.39
CA GLU A 285 -89.52 -28.32 -28.48
C GLU A 285 -89.94 -27.03 -27.75
#